data_AF-A0ABD2W3C7-F1
#
_entry.id   AF-A0ABD2W3C7-F1
#
_cell.length_a   1.000
_cell.length_b   1.000
_cell.length_c   1.000
_cell.angle_alpha   90.00
_cell.angle_beta   90.00
_cell.angle_gamma   90.00
#
_symmetry.space_group_name_H-M   'P 1'
#
loop_
_entity.id
_entity.type
_entity.pdbx_description
1 polymer ?
#
loop_
_entity_poly.entity_id
_entity_poly.type
_entity_poly.pdbx_seq_one_letter_code
_entity_poly.pdbx_strand_id
1 'polypeptide(L)'
;MCRETLANRVSTLKDGLHRLFCLVPYEVISEEIWEYVMPHWIQVITNDVPLNELHEFRSILSKMLDPDMNPSGFGTEKMYKFILKRFSMTDMTIHKQALGWLQTLSMIDIIIPLPQIFDMFEVAVQTSQREAQDEKNSTREKCNNTLEHHYCASSLQDDAKYQCEMIRH
;
A
#
# COMPACT_ATOMS: atom_id res chain seq x y z
N MET A 1 17.95 -32.43 6.55
CA MET A 1 18.87 -31.50 5.88
C MET A 1 18.38 -30.09 6.22
N CYS A 2 18.65 -29.65 7.46
CA CYS A 2 18.03 -28.46 8.05
C CYS A 2 19.07 -27.76 8.97
N ARG A 3 19.75 -26.70 8.50
CA ARG A 3 20.29 -25.58 9.31
C ARG A 3 21.17 -24.60 8.56
N GLU A 4 21.78 -24.98 7.43
CA GLU A 4 22.79 -24.13 6.78
C GLU A 4 22.21 -23.00 5.91
N THR A 5 20.89 -22.96 5.67
CA THR A 5 20.32 -22.02 4.70
C THR A 5 19.91 -20.67 5.29
N LEU A 6 19.58 -20.57 6.59
CA LEU A 6 19.00 -19.34 7.16
C LEU A 6 20.07 -18.29 7.54
N ALA A 7 21.15 -18.71 8.21
CA ALA A 7 22.27 -17.82 8.54
C ALA A 7 22.95 -17.24 7.28
N ASN A 8 23.02 -18.04 6.21
CA ASN A 8 23.49 -17.60 4.90
C ASN A 8 22.56 -16.56 4.26
N ARG A 9 21.27 -16.56 4.61
CA ARG A 9 20.28 -15.64 4.01
C ARG A 9 20.37 -14.25 4.63
N VAL A 10 20.49 -14.16 5.96
CA VAL A 10 20.67 -12.88 6.66
C VAL A 10 21.98 -12.21 6.25
N SER A 11 23.09 -12.96 6.19
CA SER A 11 24.37 -12.42 5.72
C SER A 11 24.31 -11.96 4.26
N THR A 12 23.67 -12.74 3.38
CA THR A 12 23.48 -12.35 1.96
C THR A 12 22.67 -11.06 1.82
N LEU A 13 21.60 -10.90 2.61
CA LEU A 13 20.79 -9.67 2.60
C LEU A 13 21.58 -8.47 3.09
N LYS A 14 22.34 -8.64 4.16
CA LYS A 14 23.20 -7.61 4.72
C LYS A 14 24.28 -7.18 3.73
N ASP A 15 24.94 -8.14 3.07
CA ASP A 15 25.93 -7.86 2.03
C ASP A 15 25.31 -7.15 0.83
N GLY A 16 24.10 -7.54 0.42
CA GLY A 16 23.34 -6.88 -0.64
C GLY A 16 23.01 -5.42 -0.32
N LEU A 17 22.53 -5.15 0.89
CA LEU A 17 22.28 -3.80 1.37
C LEU A 17 23.57 -2.98 1.46
N HIS A 18 24.67 -3.57 1.94
CA HIS A 18 25.97 -2.88 2.01
C HIS A 18 26.44 -2.46 0.62
N ARG A 19 26.30 -3.34 -0.37
CA ARG A 19 26.61 -3.01 -1.77
C ARG A 19 25.72 -1.90 -2.29
N LEU A 20 24.41 -1.93 -2.01
CA LEU A 20 23.48 -0.88 -2.38
C LEU A 20 23.89 0.47 -1.76
N PHE A 21 24.24 0.49 -0.47
CA PHE A 21 24.73 1.69 0.22
C PHE A 21 26.03 2.22 -0.41
N CYS A 22 26.94 1.35 -0.83
CA CYS A 22 28.17 1.75 -1.53
C CYS A 22 27.92 2.38 -2.90
N LEU A 23 26.74 2.24 -3.50
CA LEU A 23 26.42 2.91 -4.77
C LEU A 23 26.03 4.39 -4.59
N VAL A 24 25.70 4.79 -3.37
CA VAL A 24 25.18 6.13 -3.10
C VAL A 24 26.20 7.26 -3.39
N PRO A 25 27.50 7.14 -3.05
CA PRO A 25 28.52 8.14 -3.42
C PRO A 25 28.71 8.34 -4.92
N TYR A 26 28.21 7.42 -5.75
CA TYR A 26 28.31 7.48 -7.21
C TYR A 26 27.05 8.06 -7.87
N GLU A 27 26.08 8.55 -7.08
CA GLU A 27 24.79 9.10 -7.56
C GLU A 27 23.99 8.13 -8.44
N VAL A 28 24.29 6.82 -8.38
CA VAL A 28 23.59 5.79 -9.15
C VAL A 28 22.18 5.57 -8.62
N ILE A 29 21.95 5.85 -7.34
CA ILE A 29 20.66 5.69 -6.68
C ILE A 29 19.92 7.02 -6.73
N SER A 30 19.04 7.18 -7.72
CA SER A 30 18.09 8.30 -7.80
C SER A 30 16.90 8.10 -6.86
N GLU A 31 16.11 9.15 -6.64
CA GLU A 31 14.85 9.08 -5.87
C GLU A 31 13.90 8.01 -6.46
N GLU A 32 13.80 7.93 -7.79
CA GLU A 32 12.96 6.95 -8.48
C GLU A 32 13.42 5.51 -8.23
N ILE A 33 14.73 5.28 -8.31
CA ILE A 33 15.33 3.96 -8.03
C ILE A 33 15.13 3.59 -6.56
N TRP A 34 15.30 4.56 -5.66
CA TRP A 34 15.08 4.38 -4.23
C TRP A 34 13.64 3.96 -3.93
N GLU A 35 12.65 4.71 -4.44
CA GLU A 35 11.23 4.42 -4.29
C GLU A 35 10.84 3.04 -4.85
N TYR A 36 11.53 2.57 -5.88
CA TYR A 36 11.30 1.26 -6.47
C TYR A 36 11.96 0.15 -5.65
N VAL A 37 13.24 0.30 -5.29
CA VAL A 37 14.06 -0.78 -4.73
C VAL A 37 13.84 -0.97 -3.23
N MET A 38 13.69 0.11 -2.45
CA MET A 38 13.61 0.00 -0.98
C MET A 38 12.39 -0.75 -0.44
N PRO A 39 11.16 -0.61 -1.00
CA PRO A 39 10.02 -1.44 -0.61
C PRO A 39 10.34 -2.93 -0.61
N HIS A 40 11.08 -3.40 -1.61
CA HIS A 40 11.43 -4.81 -1.73
C HIS A 40 12.41 -5.25 -0.63
N TRP A 41 13.39 -4.42 -0.30
CA TRP A 41 14.33 -4.71 0.80
C TRP A 41 13.62 -4.78 2.14
N ILE A 42 12.83 -3.77 2.48
CA ILE A 42 12.10 -3.75 3.76
C ILE A 42 11.10 -4.92 3.81
N GLN A 43 10.43 -5.25 2.70
CA GLN A 43 9.53 -6.39 2.64
C GLN A 43 10.23 -7.72 2.95
N VAL A 44 11.40 -7.94 2.36
CA VAL A 44 12.19 -9.16 2.58
C VAL A 44 12.68 -9.20 4.02
N ILE A 45 13.16 -8.07 4.57
CA ILE A 45 13.61 -8.00 5.96
C ILE A 45 12.46 -8.31 6.93
N THR A 46 11.28 -7.73 6.73
CA THR A 46 10.10 -7.97 7.57
C THR A 46 9.62 -9.42 7.53
N ASN A 47 9.72 -10.11 6.39
CA ASN A 47 9.19 -11.47 6.22
C ASN A 47 10.19 -12.58 6.52
N ASP A 48 11.44 -12.38 6.12
CA ASP A 48 12.43 -13.45 6.02
C ASP A 48 13.49 -13.43 7.13
N VAL A 49 13.57 -12.33 7.90
CA VAL A 49 14.53 -12.18 8.99
C VAL A 49 13.83 -12.42 10.33
N PRO A 50 14.29 -13.39 11.13
CA PRO A 50 13.70 -13.64 12.43
C PRO A 50 14.09 -12.53 13.44
N LEU A 51 13.24 -12.28 14.44
CA LEU A 51 13.37 -11.15 15.36
C LEU A 51 14.71 -11.11 16.12
N ASN A 52 15.33 -12.27 16.38
CA ASN A 52 16.62 -12.38 17.05
C ASN A 52 17.80 -11.85 16.21
N GLU A 53 17.67 -11.85 14.88
CA GLU A 53 18.70 -11.41 13.93
C GLU A 53 18.38 -10.05 13.31
N LEU A 54 17.16 -9.55 13.51
CA LEU A 54 16.70 -8.28 12.93
C LEU A 54 17.58 -7.08 13.34
N HIS A 55 18.09 -7.07 14.57
CA HIS A 55 18.98 -6.01 15.06
C HIS A 55 20.29 -5.89 14.28
N GLU A 56 20.71 -6.93 13.54
CA GLU A 56 21.90 -6.85 12.69
C GLU A 56 21.76 -5.84 11.55
N PHE A 57 20.52 -5.54 11.14
CA PHE A 57 20.23 -4.58 10.08
C PHE A 57 20.18 -3.14 10.58
N ARG A 58 20.12 -2.92 11.91
CA ARG A 58 20.04 -1.58 12.51
C ARG A 58 21.10 -0.64 11.97
N SER A 59 22.36 -1.03 12.04
CA SER A 59 23.48 -0.13 11.73
C SER A 59 23.49 0.33 10.26
N ILE A 60 23.11 -0.57 9.35
CA ILE A 60 23.05 -0.23 7.92
C ILE A 60 21.78 0.54 7.57
N LEU A 61 20.62 0.07 8.04
CA LEU A 61 19.35 0.73 7.75
C LEU A 61 19.26 2.11 8.41
N SER A 62 19.86 2.32 9.59
CA SER A 62 19.91 3.66 10.20
C SER A 62 20.71 4.62 9.33
N LYS A 63 21.88 4.21 8.81
CA LYS A 63 22.67 5.06 7.90
C LYS A 63 21.97 5.29 6.57
N MET A 64 21.28 4.25 6.08
CA MET A 64 20.53 4.34 4.85
C MET A 64 19.35 5.29 5.01
N LEU A 65 18.54 5.18 6.07
CA LEU A 65 17.29 5.93 6.32
C LEU A 65 17.48 7.24 7.12
N ASP A 66 18.70 7.70 7.27
CA ASP A 66 19.02 8.96 7.95
C ASP A 66 19.09 10.10 6.92
N PRO A 67 18.23 11.13 7.05
CA PRO A 67 18.18 12.25 6.10
C PRO A 67 19.45 13.10 6.09
N ASP A 68 20.22 13.12 7.18
CA ASP A 68 21.46 13.90 7.30
C ASP A 68 22.69 13.08 6.84
N MET A 69 22.62 11.75 6.93
CA MET A 69 23.73 10.84 6.61
C MET A 69 23.60 10.14 5.25
N ASN A 70 22.47 10.31 4.55
CA ASN A 70 22.26 9.81 3.20
C ASN A 70 23.08 10.65 2.18
N PRO A 71 24.08 10.06 1.49
CA PRO A 71 24.88 10.80 0.52
C PRO A 71 24.11 11.28 -0.72
N SER A 72 22.88 10.81 -0.95
CA SER A 72 21.99 11.28 -2.04
C SER A 72 21.27 12.58 -1.71
N GLY A 73 21.33 13.07 -0.46
CA GLY A 73 20.66 14.31 -0.05
C GLY A 73 19.13 14.27 -0.14
N PHE A 74 18.51 13.08 -0.05
CA PHE A 74 17.05 12.99 -0.03
C PHE A 74 16.52 13.64 1.26
N GLY A 75 15.62 14.60 1.11
CA GLY A 75 14.88 15.13 2.26
C GLY A 75 14.04 14.05 2.94
N THR A 76 13.76 14.24 4.23
CA THR A 76 12.97 13.32 5.06
C THR A 76 11.68 12.83 4.40
N GLU A 77 10.95 13.72 3.72
CA GLU A 77 9.71 13.39 3.01
C GLU A 77 9.93 12.35 1.91
N LYS A 78 10.95 12.56 1.07
CA LYS A 78 11.30 11.66 -0.05
C LYS A 78 11.77 10.31 0.46
N MET A 79 12.42 10.30 1.62
CA MET A 79 12.99 9.09 2.19
C MET A 79 11.94 8.04 2.54
N TYR A 80 10.83 8.50 3.12
CA TYR A 80 9.73 7.65 3.56
C TYR A 80 8.54 7.63 2.59
N LYS A 81 8.64 8.34 1.47
CA LYS A 81 7.63 8.40 0.41
C LYS A 81 7.18 7.03 -0.10
N PHE A 82 8.07 6.05 -0.09
CA PHE A 82 7.72 4.68 -0.48
C PHE A 82 6.71 4.02 0.47
N ILE A 83 6.75 4.33 1.77
CA ILE A 83 5.78 3.88 2.77
C ILE A 83 4.45 4.63 2.56
N LEU A 84 4.53 5.95 2.39
CA LEU A 84 3.36 6.81 2.12
C LEU A 84 2.59 6.35 0.88
N LYS A 85 3.31 6.06 -0.22
CA LYS A 85 2.74 5.51 -1.46
C LYS A 85 2.10 4.14 -1.27
N ARG A 86 2.53 3.37 -0.27
CA ARG A 86 1.92 2.08 0.04
C ARG A 86 0.60 2.25 0.80
N PHE A 87 0.52 3.26 1.67
CA PHE A 87 -0.73 3.64 2.35
C PHE A 87 -1.75 4.35 1.44
N SER A 88 -1.34 4.86 0.28
CA SER A 88 -2.29 5.43 -0.69
C SER A 88 -3.02 4.37 -1.52
N MET A 89 -2.75 3.09 -1.32
CA MET A 89 -3.37 1.99 -2.06
C MET A 89 -4.58 1.43 -1.30
N THR A 90 -5.67 1.21 -2.02
CA THR A 90 -6.99 0.87 -1.47
C THR A 90 -7.17 -0.60 -1.07
N ASP A 91 -6.18 -1.19 -0.37
CA ASP A 91 -6.28 -2.59 0.07
C ASP A 91 -5.77 -2.73 1.51
N MET A 92 -6.64 -3.26 2.38
CA MET A 92 -6.34 -3.54 3.79
C MET A 92 -5.10 -4.42 3.98
N THR A 93 -4.85 -5.36 3.06
CA THR A 93 -3.64 -6.21 3.08
C THR A 93 -2.39 -5.38 2.82
N ILE A 94 -2.48 -4.37 1.96
CA ILE A 94 -1.39 -3.45 1.64
C ILE A 94 -1.14 -2.47 2.80
N HIS A 95 -2.19 -1.97 3.46
CA HIS A 95 -2.06 -1.18 4.69
C HIS A 95 -1.39 -1.98 5.81
N LYS A 96 -1.80 -3.24 6.02
CA LYS A 96 -1.17 -4.14 7.00
C LYS A 96 0.30 -4.39 6.70
N GLN A 97 0.65 -4.53 5.42
CA GLN A 97 2.03 -4.67 4.96
C GLN A 97 2.87 -3.43 5.31
N ALA A 98 2.37 -2.23 5.01
CA ALA A 98 3.05 -0.97 5.32
C ALA A 98 3.22 -0.75 6.83
N LEU A 99 2.22 -1.13 7.63
CA LEU A 99 2.32 -1.14 9.10
C LEU A 99 3.39 -2.14 9.59
N GLY A 100 3.49 -3.32 8.97
CA GLY A 100 4.54 -4.28 9.26
C GLY A 100 5.93 -3.72 9.01
N TRP A 101 6.11 -2.93 7.95
CA TRP A 101 7.37 -2.22 7.68
C TRP A 101 7.68 -1.20 8.78
N LEU A 102 6.73 -0.33 9.14
CA LEU A 102 6.91 0.65 10.21
C LEU A 102 7.26 -0.03 11.54
N GLN A 103 6.52 -1.08 11.91
CA GLN A 103 6.79 -1.86 13.11
C GLN A 103 8.21 -2.45 13.08
N THR A 104 8.61 -3.06 11.96
CA THR A 104 9.96 -3.63 11.80
C THR A 104 11.04 -2.58 12.00
N LEU A 105 10.88 -1.41 11.36
CA LEU A 105 11.82 -0.29 11.48
C LEU A 105 11.89 0.24 12.92
N SER A 106 10.74 0.41 13.59
CA SER A 106 10.69 0.83 14.98
C SER A 106 11.33 -0.19 15.94
N MET A 107 11.16 -1.49 15.69
CA MET A 107 11.74 -2.55 16.52
C MET A 107 13.28 -2.58 16.49
N ILE A 108 13.90 -2.08 15.43
CA ILE A 108 15.37 -1.96 15.32
C ILE A 108 15.88 -0.55 15.64
N ASP A 109 15.08 0.28 16.31
CA ASP A 109 15.40 1.64 16.72
C ASP A 109 15.73 2.60 15.55
N ILE A 110 15.05 2.46 14.41
CA ILE A 110 15.12 3.47 13.35
C ILE A 110 14.18 4.62 13.68
N ILE A 111 14.75 5.83 13.72
CA ILE A 111 14.04 7.05 14.08
C ILE A 111 13.28 7.56 12.86
N ILE A 112 11.96 7.40 12.89
CA ILE A 112 11.05 7.99 11.89
C ILE A 112 10.42 9.24 12.51
N PRO A 113 10.57 10.43 11.90
CA PRO A 113 9.95 11.64 12.43
C PRO A 113 8.43 11.52 12.52
N LEU A 114 7.85 11.92 13.66
CA LEU A 114 6.41 11.87 13.91
C LEU A 114 5.56 12.52 12.81
N PRO A 115 5.93 13.68 12.21
CA PRO A 115 5.15 14.27 11.12
C PRO A 115 4.92 13.30 9.97
N GLN A 116 5.95 12.55 9.57
CA GLN A 116 5.86 11.56 8.48
C GLN A 116 4.91 10.42 8.82
N ILE A 117 4.92 9.97 10.08
CA ILE A 117 4.00 8.93 10.55
C ILE A 117 2.56 9.44 10.46
N PHE A 118 2.30 10.66 10.93
CA PHE A 118 0.96 11.25 10.85
C PHE A 118 0.48 11.41 9.41
N ASP A 119 1.34 11.88 8.50
CA ASP A 119 1.01 12.02 7.08
C ASP A 119 0.61 10.66 6.47
N MET A 120 1.34 9.58 6.80
CA MET A 120 1.02 8.22 6.36
C MET A 120 -0.34 7.73 6.87
N PHE A 121 -0.63 7.97 8.14
CA PHE A 121 -1.91 7.59 8.73
C PHE A 121 -3.07 8.42 8.18
N GLU A 122 -2.87 9.71 7.96
CA GLU A 122 -3.87 10.57 7.34
C GLU A 122 -4.24 10.04 5.95
N VAL A 123 -3.24 9.72 5.12
CA VAL A 123 -3.47 9.13 3.80
C VAL A 123 -4.23 7.80 3.91
N ALA A 124 -3.83 6.90 4.82
CA ALA A 124 -4.49 5.61 5.01
C ALA A 124 -5.96 5.73 5.45
N VAL A 125 -6.29 6.72 6.28
CA VAL A 125 -7.66 7.00 6.72
C VAL A 125 -8.48 7.56 5.56
N GLN A 126 -7.92 8.50 4.80
CA GLN A 126 -8.59 9.10 3.65
C GLN A 126 -8.87 8.06 2.55
N THR A 127 -7.95 7.13 2.28
CA THR A 127 -8.18 6.05 1.30
C THR A 127 -9.28 5.08 1.75
N SER A 128 -9.24 4.66 3.02
CA SER A 128 -10.26 3.77 3.59
C SER A 128 -11.66 4.39 3.61
N GLN A 129 -11.76 5.71 3.79
CA GLN A 129 -13.05 6.41 3.77
C GLN A 129 -13.65 6.50 2.35
N ARG A 130 -12.81 6.64 1.31
CA ARG A 130 -13.27 6.64 -0.08
C ARG A 130 -13.83 5.28 -0.49
N GLU A 131 -13.20 4.18 -0.09
CA GLU A 131 -13.72 2.82 -0.31
C GLU A 131 -15.11 2.63 0.29
N ALA A 132 -15.32 3.07 1.53
CA ALA A 132 -16.60 2.97 2.21
C ALA A 132 -17.71 3.83 1.57
N GLN A 133 -17.35 4.86 0.80
CA GLN A 133 -18.29 5.69 0.03
C GLN A 133 -18.58 5.09 -1.35
N ASP A 134 -17.57 4.54 -2.02
CA ASP A 134 -17.70 3.88 -3.33
C ASP A 134 -18.52 2.58 -3.24
N GLU A 135 -18.34 1.79 -2.17
CA GLU A 135 -19.21 0.62 -1.90
C GLU A 135 -20.68 1.03 -1.70
N LYS A 136 -20.93 2.15 -1.04
CA LYS A 136 -22.30 2.66 -0.81
C LYS A 136 -22.93 3.23 -2.08
N ASN A 137 -22.16 3.89 -2.93
CA ASN A 137 -22.65 4.38 -4.22
C ASN A 137 -22.89 3.24 -5.22
N SER A 138 -22.01 2.24 -5.29
CA SER A 138 -22.22 1.05 -6.15
C SER A 138 -23.44 0.23 -5.70
N THR A 139 -23.72 0.17 -4.39
CA THR A 139 -24.90 -0.51 -3.85
C THR A 139 -26.18 0.30 -4.10
N ARG A 140 -26.12 1.64 -4.06
CA ARG A 140 -27.24 2.51 -4.43
C ARG A 140 -27.58 2.43 -5.92
N GLU A 141 -26.58 2.38 -6.80
CA GLU A 141 -26.81 2.23 -8.25
C GLU A 141 -27.44 0.87 -8.60
N LYS A 142 -27.05 -0.22 -7.91
CA LYS A 142 -27.68 -1.53 -8.10
C LYS A 142 -29.15 -1.57 -7.62
N CYS A 143 -29.49 -0.87 -6.53
CA CYS A 143 -30.88 -0.72 -6.11
C CYS A 143 -31.71 0.12 -7.07
N ASN A 144 -31.14 1.21 -7.60
CA ASN A 144 -31.83 2.09 -8.55
C ASN A 144 -32.11 1.37 -9.88
N ASN A 145 -31.14 0.61 -10.40
CA ASN A 145 -31.31 -0.15 -11.64
C ASN A 145 -32.30 -1.32 -11.50
N THR A 146 -32.43 -1.89 -10.30
CA THR A 146 -33.41 -2.96 -10.03
C THR A 146 -34.83 -2.40 -9.88
N LEU A 147 -34.98 -1.20 -9.31
CA LEU A 147 -36.27 -0.52 -9.17
C LEU A 147 -36.78 0.01 -10.52
N GLU A 148 -35.91 0.53 -11.41
CA GLU A 148 -36.31 0.96 -12.75
C GLU A 148 -36.74 -0.22 -13.63
N HIS A 149 -36.06 -1.37 -13.54
CA HIS A 149 -36.44 -2.56 -14.31
C HIS A 149 -37.77 -3.19 -13.83
N HIS A 150 -38.15 -2.96 -12.56
CA HIS A 150 -39.43 -3.39 -12.01
C HIS A 150 -40.58 -2.40 -12.27
N TYR A 151 -40.28 -1.13 -12.55
CA TYR A 151 -41.27 -0.09 -12.93
C TYR A 151 -41.56 -0.08 -14.44
N CYS A 152 -40.64 -0.55 -15.28
CA CYS A 152 -40.85 -0.68 -16.72
C CYS A 152 -41.66 -1.94 -17.10
N ALA A 153 -41.72 -2.95 -16.24
CA ALA A 153 -42.55 -4.15 -16.46
C ALA A 153 -44.04 -3.95 -16.12
N SER A 154 -44.38 -2.91 -15.34
CA SER A 154 -45.75 -2.61 -14.89
C SER A 154 -46.44 -1.50 -15.69
N SER A 155 -45.78 -0.90 -16.68
CA SER A 155 -46.33 0.20 -17.51
C SER A 155 -46.77 -0.21 -18.93
N LEU A 156 -46.87 -1.51 -19.21
CA LEU A 156 -47.34 -2.03 -20.51
C LEU A 156 -48.64 -2.86 -20.43
N GLN A 157 -49.47 -2.65 -19.40
CA GLN A 157 -50.67 -3.46 -19.20
C GLN A 157 -51.97 -2.70 -18.91
N ASP A 158 -52.05 -1.41 -19.29
CA ASP A 158 -53.28 -0.62 -19.12
C ASP A 158 -53.88 -0.03 -20.42
N ASP A 159 -53.40 -0.40 -21.61
CA ASP A 159 -53.93 0.13 -22.89
C ASP A 159 -54.50 -0.95 -23.85
N ALA A 160 -55.06 -2.04 -23.34
CA ALA A 160 -55.67 -3.09 -24.18
C ALA A 160 -57.09 -3.52 -23.77
N LYS A 161 -57.81 -2.73 -22.97
CA LYS A 161 -59.19 -3.08 -22.53
C LYS A 161 -60.29 -2.10 -22.93
N TYR A 162 -60.00 -1.12 -23.80
CA TYR A 162 -61.00 -0.16 -24.30
C TYR A 162 -61.05 -0.04 -25.82
N GLN A 163 -60.94 -1.15 -26.56
CA GLN A 163 -61.40 -1.21 -27.96
C GLN A 163 -61.93 -2.61 -28.30
N CYS A 164 -63.07 -2.97 -27.71
CA CYS A 164 -63.93 -4.03 -28.21
C CYS A 164 -65.39 -3.56 -28.18
N GLU A 165 -65.65 -2.40 -28.78
CA GLU A 165 -67.00 -2.03 -29.18
C GLU A 165 -66.91 -1.13 -30.42
N MET A 166 -67.65 -1.53 -31.45
CA MET A 166 -67.77 -0.91 -32.78
C MET A 166 -66.70 -1.28 -33.81
N ILE A 167 -66.94 -2.39 -34.52
CA ILE A 167 -67.29 -2.44 -35.96
C ILE A 167 -67.37 -3.92 -36.36
N ARG A 168 -68.60 -4.44 -36.54
CA ARG A 168 -69.00 -5.19 -37.75
C ARG A 168 -70.51 -5.45 -37.73
N HIS A 169 -71.09 -5.04 -38.85
CA HIS A 169 -72.40 -5.35 -39.43
C HIS A 169 -73.00 -6.71 -39.05
#